data_AF-A0A091X7T0-F1
#
_entry.id   AF-A0A091X7T0-F1
#
_cell.length_a   1.000
_cell.length_b   1.000
_cell.length_c   1.000
_cell.angle_alpha   90.00
_cell.angle_beta   90.00
_cell.angle_gamma   90.00
#
_symmetry.space_group_name_H-M   'P 1'
#
loop_
_entity.id
_entity.type
_entity.pdbx_description
1 polymer ?
#
loop_
_entity_poly.entity_id
_entity_poly.type
_entity_poly.pdbx_seq_one_letter_code
_entity_poly.pdbx_strand_id
1 'polypeptide(L)'
;RQPPAVTCYLCGRKYGRKSINIHEPQCLKKWHGENDMLPKHLRRPEPKKPEVSPIKAKGFCDLDSLNEAAWISAQNQLVPCDICGRTFLPDRLIVHQKSCKPK
;
A
#
# COMPACT_ATOMS: atom_id res chain seq x y z
N ARG A 1 5.48 -21.39 -13.34
CA ARG A 1 5.14 -21.13 -11.92
C ARG A 1 5.77 -19.80 -11.52
N GLN A 2 5.00 -18.77 -11.18
CA GLN A 2 5.57 -17.55 -10.62
C GLN A 2 6.07 -17.85 -9.19
N PRO A 3 7.23 -17.30 -8.77
CA PRO A 3 7.71 -17.47 -7.41
C PRO A 3 6.71 -16.89 -6.39
N PRO A 4 6.61 -17.47 -5.18
CA PRO A 4 5.72 -16.96 -4.15
C PRO A 4 6.10 -15.52 -3.78
N ALA A 5 5.23 -14.60 -4.15
CA ALA A 5 5.38 -13.18 -3.91
C ALA A 5 4.38 -12.73 -2.82
N VAL A 6 4.80 -11.72 -2.06
CA VAL A 6 4.06 -11.12 -0.95
C VAL A 6 3.68 -9.71 -1.35
N THR A 7 2.41 -9.37 -1.20
CA THR A 7 1.89 -8.02 -1.40
C THR A 7 2.23 -7.14 -0.19
N CYS A 8 2.82 -5.97 -0.42
CA CYS A 8 3.00 -4.98 0.63
C CYS A 8 1.65 -4.35 0.98
N TYR A 9 1.29 -4.36 2.26
CA TYR A 9 0.02 -3.84 2.77
C TYR A 9 -0.10 -2.30 2.75
N LEU A 10 1.00 -1.60 2.41
CA LEU A 10 1.07 -0.14 2.30
C LEU A 10 0.90 0.33 0.86
N CYS A 11 1.67 -0.25 -0.07
CA CYS A 11 1.74 0.22 -1.45
C CYS A 11 1.14 -0.74 -2.49
N GLY A 12 0.69 -1.93 -2.07
CA GLY A 12 0.06 -2.94 -2.93
C GLY A 12 1.01 -3.65 -3.90
N ARG A 13 2.32 -3.35 -3.87
CA ARG A 13 3.30 -3.98 -4.76
C ARG A 13 3.69 -5.38 -4.26
N LYS A 14 3.97 -6.28 -5.20
CA LYS A 14 4.43 -7.65 -4.93
C LYS A 14 5.95 -7.70 -4.80
N TYR A 15 6.44 -8.34 -3.74
CA TYR A 15 7.86 -8.52 -3.44
C TYR A 15 8.15 -10.00 -3.15
N GLY A 16 9.42 -10.41 -3.26
CA GLY A 16 9.83 -11.71 -2.75
C GLY A 16 9.82 -11.74 -1.23
N ARG A 17 9.64 -12.92 -0.62
CA ARG A 17 9.63 -13.10 0.85
C ARG A 17 10.84 -12.52 1.58
N LYS A 18 12.01 -12.45 0.94
CA LYS A 18 13.21 -11.83 1.51
C LYS A 18 13.22 -10.31 1.32
N SER A 19 12.81 -9.81 0.15
CA SER A 19 12.83 -8.39 -0.15
C SER A 19 11.72 -7.60 0.54
N ILE A 20 10.58 -8.23 0.87
CA ILE A 20 9.49 -7.58 1.60
C ILE A 20 9.93 -7.07 2.99
N ASN A 21 10.76 -7.83 3.72
CA ASN A 21 11.26 -7.41 5.05
C ASN A 21 12.13 -6.15 5.00
N ILE A 22 12.84 -5.93 3.88
CA ILE A 22 13.66 -4.73 3.66
C ILE A 22 12.80 -3.58 3.16
N HIS A 23 11.77 -3.90 2.37
CA HIS A 23 10.86 -2.92 1.78
C HIS A 23 9.88 -2.33 2.81
N GLU A 24 9.23 -3.14 3.63
CA GLU A 24 8.21 -2.71 4.61
C GLU A 24 8.65 -1.52 5.48
N PRO A 25 9.80 -1.53 6.18
CA PRO A 25 10.19 -0.40 7.04
C PRO A 25 10.46 0.87 6.24
N GLN A 26 11.04 0.76 5.04
CA GLN A 26 11.28 1.90 4.16
C GLN A 26 9.96 2.45 3.60
N CYS A 27 9.04 1.56 3.24
CA CYS A 27 7.72 1.95 2.75
C CYS A 27 6.89 2.61 3.84
N LEU A 28 6.97 2.14 5.08
CA LEU A 28 6.27 2.73 6.23
C LEU A 28 6.81 4.13 6.53
N LYS A 29 8.14 4.30 6.53
CA LYS A 29 8.77 5.61 6.70
C LYS A 29 8.31 6.60 5.62
N LYS A 30 8.25 6.15 4.36
CA LYS A 30 7.75 6.97 3.25
C LYS A 30 6.26 7.32 3.45
N TRP A 31 5.44 6.35 3.85
CA TRP A 31 4.02 6.54 4.13
C TRP A 31 3.79 7.59 5.23
N HIS A 32 4.55 7.57 6.33
CA HIS A 32 4.44 8.60 7.38
C HIS A 32 4.72 10.01 6.85
N GLY A 33 5.82 10.18 6.10
CA GLY A 33 6.17 11.48 5.53
C GLY A 33 5.08 11.99 4.57
N GLU A 34 4.52 11.11 3.75
CA GLU A 34 3.40 11.45 2.87
C GLU A 34 2.13 11.78 3.63
N ASN A 35 1.77 10.98 4.64
CA ASN A 35 0.58 11.17 5.44
C ASN A 35 0.65 12.46 6.26
N ASP A 36 1.83 12.86 6.73
CA ASP A 36 2.03 14.12 7.44
C ASP A 36 1.92 15.35 6.51
N MET A 37 2.30 15.19 5.24
CA MET A 37 2.13 16.22 4.21
C MET A 37 0.67 16.37 3.77
N LEU A 38 -0.20 15.39 4.04
CA LEU A 38 -1.62 15.50 3.74
C LEU A 38 -2.33 16.47 4.72
N PRO A 39 -3.35 17.21 4.24
CA PRO A 39 -4.25 17.96 5.10
C PRO A 39 -4.83 17.08 6.20
N LYS A 40 -5.04 17.63 7.40
CA LYS A 40 -5.50 16.87 8.58
C LYS A 40 -6.73 15.98 8.32
N HIS A 41 -7.65 16.41 7.45
CA HIS A 41 -8.86 15.67 7.09
C HIS A 41 -8.64 14.53 6.09
N LEU A 42 -7.53 14.55 5.35
CA LEU A 42 -7.12 13.49 4.41
C LEU A 42 -6.10 12.52 5.02
N ARG A 43 -5.54 12.84 6.19
CA ARG A 43 -4.66 11.92 6.91
C ARG A 43 -5.38 10.61 7.20
N ARG A 44 -4.62 9.53 7.16
CA ARG A 44 -5.08 8.17 7.43
C ARG A 44 -4.40 7.63 8.67
N PRO A 45 -5.09 6.76 9.42
CA PRO A 45 -4.46 6.03 10.51
C PRO A 45 -3.40 5.09 9.94
N GLU A 46 -2.36 4.84 10.75
CA GLU A 46 -1.32 3.89 10.39
C GLU A 46 -1.95 2.50 10.15
N PRO A 47 -1.76 1.91 8.97
CA PRO A 47 -2.24 0.56 8.70
C PRO A 47 -1.48 -0.43 9.59
N LYS A 48 -2.24 -1.27 10.29
CA LYS A 48 -1.68 -2.32 11.13
C LYS A 48 -0.99 -3.37 10.27
N LYS A 49 0.28 -3.64 10.54
CA LYS A 49 0.98 -4.77 9.94
C LYS A 49 0.23 -6.07 10.27
N PRO A 50 -0.13 -6.90 9.28
CA PRO A 50 -0.70 -8.21 9.58
C PRO A 50 0.33 -9.04 10.36
N GLU A 51 -0.03 -9.53 11.55
CA GLU A 51 0.85 -10.32 12.43
C GLU A 51 1.30 -11.64 11.79
N VAL A 52 0.62 -12.08 10.75
CA VAL A 52 0.97 -13.28 10.00
C VAL A 52 2.12 -12.96 9.05
N SER A 53 3.35 -13.22 9.51
CA SER A 53 4.53 -13.13 8.66
C SER A 53 4.36 -14.10 7.47
N PRO A 54 4.59 -13.68 6.20
CA PRO A 54 4.53 -14.54 5.02
C PRO A 54 5.52 -15.71 5.05
N ILE A 55 6.44 -15.69 6.01
CA ILE A 55 7.42 -16.74 6.30
C ILE A 55 6.74 -17.94 6.99
N LYS A 56 5.64 -17.71 7.71
CA LYS A 56 4.89 -18.74 8.45
C LYS A 56 3.72 -19.36 7.66
N ALA A 57 3.38 -18.80 6.48
CA ALA A 57 2.34 -19.34 5.61
C ALA A 57 2.71 -20.79 5.19
N LYS A 58 2.03 -21.77 5.79
CA LYS A 58 2.30 -23.21 5.58
C LYS A 58 1.73 -23.76 4.26
N GLY A 59 0.96 -22.97 3.51
CA GLY A 59 0.31 -23.40 2.28
C GLY A 59 0.08 -22.26 1.26
N PHE A 60 -0.20 -22.64 0.01
CA PHE A 60 -0.45 -21.70 -1.09
C PHE A 60 -1.74 -20.87 -0.90
N CYS A 61 -2.81 -21.48 -0.38
CA CYS A 61 -4.07 -20.79 -0.10
C CYS A 61 -3.92 -19.73 1.01
N ASP A 62 -3.06 -20.00 2.00
CA ASP A 62 -2.77 -19.05 3.10
C ASP A 62 -2.06 -17.80 2.57
N LEU A 63 -1.11 -17.95 1.65
CA LEU A 63 -0.41 -16.83 1.02
C LEU A 63 -1.33 -15.96 0.17
N ASP A 64 -2.29 -16.55 -0.54
CA ASP A 64 -3.22 -15.80 -1.38
C ASP A 64 -4.16 -14.92 -0.54
N SER A 65 -4.74 -15.49 0.52
CA SER A 65 -5.55 -14.72 1.48
C SER A 65 -4.77 -13.60 2.18
N LEU A 66 -3.49 -13.84 2.53
CA LEU A 66 -2.62 -12.80 3.08
C LEU A 66 -2.35 -11.68 2.06
N ASN A 67 -2.12 -12.05 0.80
CA ASN A 67 -1.90 -11.10 -0.27
C ASN A 67 -3.14 -10.27 -0.57
N GLU A 68 -4.32 -10.87 -0.51
CA GLU A 68 -5.61 -10.19 -0.66
C GLU A 68 -5.85 -9.22 0.50
N ALA A 69 -5.64 -9.64 1.75
CA ALA A 69 -5.77 -8.77 2.91
C ALA A 69 -4.78 -7.58 2.84
N ALA A 70 -3.54 -7.84 2.44
CA ALA A 70 -2.55 -6.79 2.21
C ALA A 70 -2.95 -5.87 1.06
N TRP A 71 -3.52 -6.41 -0.02
CA TRP A 71 -4.04 -5.62 -1.13
C TRP A 71 -5.17 -4.68 -0.69
N ILE A 72 -6.15 -5.19 0.06
CA ILE A 72 -7.26 -4.40 0.61
C ILE A 72 -6.74 -3.29 1.53
N SER A 73 -5.78 -3.62 2.41
CA SER A 73 -5.11 -2.62 3.26
C SER A 73 -4.48 -1.50 2.42
N ALA A 74 -3.75 -1.85 1.36
CA ALA A 74 -3.12 -0.86 0.49
C ALA A 74 -4.15 0.00 -0.26
N GLN A 75 -5.29 -0.56 -0.67
CA GLN A 75 -6.38 0.21 -1.29
C GLN A 75 -6.99 1.23 -0.33
N ASN A 76 -7.14 0.88 0.95
CA ASN A 76 -7.66 1.80 1.98
C ASN A 76 -6.73 2.98 2.27
N GLN A 77 -5.46 2.89 1.88
CA GLN A 77 -4.48 3.96 2.02
C GLN A 77 -4.46 4.93 0.83
N LEU A 78 -5.24 4.67 -0.22
CA LEU A 78 -5.34 5.58 -1.36
C LEU A 78 -6.14 6.84 -1.02
N VAL A 79 -5.68 7.97 -1.54
CA VAL A 79 -6.28 9.29 -1.35
C VAL A 79 -6.99 9.70 -2.63
N PRO A 80 -8.26 10.16 -2.55
CA PRO A 80 -8.99 10.65 -3.72
C PRO A 80 -8.40 11.97 -4.23
N CYS A 81 -8.45 12.16 -5.54
CA CYS A 81 -8.13 13.42 -6.19
C CYS A 81 -9.32 14.38 -6.09
N ASP A 82 -9.10 15.59 -5.59
CA ASP A 82 -10.14 16.62 -5.44
C ASP A 82 -10.76 17.08 -6.77
N ILE A 83 -10.08 16.86 -7.90
CA ILE A 83 -10.51 17.32 -9.22
C ILE A 83 -11.37 16.27 -9.95
N CYS A 84 -10.99 14.98 -9.89
CA CYS A 84 -11.66 13.92 -10.66
C CYS A 84 -12.16 12.73 -9.84
N GLY A 85 -11.93 12.73 -8.52
CA GLY A 85 -12.38 11.68 -7.59
C GLY A 85 -11.61 10.36 -7.65
N ARG A 86 -10.64 10.19 -8.57
CA ARG A 86 -9.82 8.97 -8.65
C ARG A 86 -8.87 8.86 -7.47
N THR A 87 -8.67 7.65 -6.96
CA THR A 87 -7.81 7.38 -5.80
C THR A 87 -6.39 7.02 -6.21
N PHE A 88 -5.39 7.60 -5.54
CA PHE A 88 -3.97 7.38 -5.79
C PHE A 88 -3.19 7.27 -4.50
N LEU A 89 -1.98 6.69 -4.56
CA LEU A 89 -0.99 6.88 -3.50
C LEU A 89 -0.57 8.37 -3.46
N PRO A 90 -0.27 8.94 -2.30
CA PRO A 90 0.04 10.37 -2.17
C PRO A 90 1.13 10.86 -3.14
N ASP A 91 2.23 10.13 -3.30
CA ASP A 91 3.29 10.42 -4.28
C ASP A 91 2.79 10.56 -5.73
N ARG A 92 1.88 9.67 -6.15
CA ARG A 92 1.30 9.69 -7.49
C ARG A 92 0.19 10.72 -7.63
N LEU A 93 -0.52 11.02 -6.54
CA LEU A 93 -1.59 12.02 -6.52
C LEU A 93 -1.03 13.40 -6.90
N ILE A 94 0.13 13.78 -6.36
CA ILE A 94 0.79 15.05 -6.65
C ILE A 94 1.09 15.18 -8.15
N VAL A 95 1.64 14.13 -8.77
CA VAL A 95 1.92 14.14 -10.21
C VAL A 95 0.64 14.18 -11.03
N HIS A 96 -0.39 13.43 -10.61
CA HIS A 96 -1.67 13.40 -11.28
C HIS A 96 -2.39 14.75 -11.24
N GLN A 97 -2.44 15.41 -10.08
CA GLN A 97 -3.12 16.69 -9.89
C GLN A 97 -2.54 17.79 -10.80
N LYS A 98 -1.24 17.76 -11.11
CA LYS A 98 -0.60 18.71 -12.05
C LYS A 98 -1.17 18.69 -13.47
N SER A 99 -1.73 17.56 -13.89
CA SER A 99 -2.28 17.39 -15.25
C SER A 99 -3.71 16.86 -15.24
N CYS A 100 -4.35 16.86 -14.08
CA CYS A 100 -5.70 16.36 -13.92
C CYS A 100 -6.68 17.29 -14.64
N LYS A 101 -7.64 16.71 -15.35
CA LYS A 101 -8.76 17.42 -15.95
C LYS A 101 -10.04 17.01 -15.24
N PRO A 102 -10.96 17.95 -14.95
CA PRO A 102 -12.28 17.62 -14.45
C PRO A 102 -13.01 16.73 -15.47
N LYS A 103 -13.89 15.87 -14.97
CA LYS A 103 -14.65 14.93 -15.78
C LYS A 103 -15.77 15.61 -16.54
#